data_AF-A0A8T7F4V9-F1
#
_entry.id   AF-A0A8T7F4V9-F1
#
_cell.length_a   1.000
_cell.length_b   1.000
_cell.length_c   1.000
_cell.angle_alpha   90.00
_cell.angle_beta   90.00
_cell.angle_gamma   90.00
#
_symmetry.space_group_name_H-M   'P 1'
#
loop_
_entity.id
_entity.type
_entity.pdbx_description
1 polymer ?
#
loop_
_entity_poly.entity_id
_entity_poly.type
_entity_poly.pdbx_seq_one_letter_code
_entity_poly.pdbx_strand_id
1 'polypeptide(L)'
;MTHLKHCSSLVLLVTLTVFLFKPSIPLQAQDGTNPPPQPGVVPDLTGLNPAQAAAQLNRNSLVLGNVFTVNWTATSPIPPNLIGPGGQSVTPGQVLSLGTPVDIAISRVPNAALIYDDNDITLVNYAGVPLDISNVSFSNLDGASIASFAGNRWGPSLRENRCMQLWSVGRNGPKAVDGCQFIQGWLTTTNPTEHFWTGSNGATQFQVVQNNLLMGVCVIAAQRCDFYLEVAGTPSDEVNYIYLAYTTDRLIIMNNSSDQWMPLAGTILFNNVVAQPGVPVAIGDPAFYGNPVVYGRIDRLAPGQCLYLTNGAPGDPSPPQLCDVLTRLDLAPNTIFWVAAFEIDGVTRDRNGICPAATPGRLTICAMPR
;
A
#
# COMPACT_ATOMS: atom_id res chain seq x y z
N MET A 1 50.76 -80.47 28.64
CA MET A 1 49.72 -81.42 29.08
C MET A 1 49.04 -80.81 30.29
N THR A 2 47.72 -80.58 30.19
CA THR A 2 46.70 -80.52 31.28
C THR A 2 47.03 -79.72 32.58
N HIS A 3 46.24 -78.79 33.14
CA HIS A 3 44.80 -78.52 33.13
C HIS A 3 44.50 -77.20 33.91
N LEU A 4 43.46 -76.45 33.48
CA LEU A 4 42.40 -75.71 34.21
C LEU A 4 42.62 -74.46 35.13
N LYS A 5 41.57 -73.57 35.06
CA LYS A 5 40.99 -72.58 36.02
C LYS A 5 41.60 -71.15 36.00
N HIS A 6 40.89 -70.01 36.00
CA HIS A 6 39.52 -69.54 36.35
C HIS A 6 39.14 -68.32 35.45
N CYS A 7 37.90 -68.16 34.97
CA CYS A 7 36.73 -67.46 35.57
C CYS A 7 36.88 -65.93 35.79
N SER A 8 36.14 -65.10 35.04
CA SER A 8 35.58 -63.81 35.49
C SER A 8 34.52 -63.30 34.51
N SER A 9 33.32 -63.11 35.04
CA SER A 9 32.13 -62.55 34.39
C SER A 9 32.30 -61.07 34.07
N LEU A 10 31.80 -60.62 32.91
CA LEU A 10 31.54 -59.22 32.62
C LEU A 10 30.07 -59.06 32.24
N VAL A 11 29.31 -58.41 33.14
CA VAL A 11 27.96 -57.92 32.90
C VAL A 11 28.10 -56.55 32.26
N LEU A 12 27.62 -56.38 31.02
CA LEU A 12 27.53 -55.06 30.38
C LEU A 12 26.05 -54.67 30.24
N LEU A 13 25.71 -53.59 30.94
CA LEU A 13 24.44 -52.91 30.99
C LEU A 13 24.17 -52.23 29.63
N VAL A 14 23.12 -52.60 28.90
CA VAL A 14 22.69 -51.91 27.68
C VAL A 14 21.64 -50.86 28.06
N THR A 15 22.02 -49.59 27.97
CA THR A 15 21.15 -48.43 28.18
C THR A 15 20.33 -48.18 26.90
N LEU A 16 19.02 -48.46 26.96
CA LEU A 16 18.08 -48.24 25.86
C LEU A 16 17.76 -46.75 25.74
N THR A 17 18.34 -46.07 24.75
CA THR A 17 18.00 -44.68 24.41
C THR A 17 16.88 -44.69 23.37
N VAL A 18 15.67 -44.35 23.78
CA VAL A 18 14.51 -44.22 22.88
C VAL A 18 14.65 -42.91 22.09
N PHE A 19 15.08 -43.01 20.84
CA PHE A 19 14.95 -41.92 19.87
C PHE A 19 13.49 -41.85 19.39
N LEU A 20 12.78 -40.83 19.85
CA LEU A 20 11.50 -40.39 19.28
C LEU A 20 11.76 -39.84 17.86
N PHE A 21 11.64 -40.71 16.86
CA PHE A 21 11.50 -40.31 15.46
C PHE A 21 10.18 -39.56 15.30
N LYS A 22 10.24 -38.23 15.15
CA LYS A 22 9.16 -37.46 14.51
C LYS A 22 9.14 -37.85 13.03
N PRO A 23 8.05 -38.42 12.48
CA PRO A 23 7.93 -38.53 11.03
C PRO A 23 7.79 -37.12 10.46
N SER A 24 8.84 -36.66 9.78
CA SER A 24 8.77 -35.54 8.86
C SER A 24 7.73 -35.90 7.80
N ILE A 25 6.56 -35.26 7.86
CA ILE A 25 5.59 -35.35 6.77
C ILE A 25 6.29 -34.75 5.54
N PRO A 26 6.46 -35.50 4.44
CA PRO A 26 6.98 -34.92 3.21
C PRO A 26 5.99 -33.87 2.72
N LEU A 27 6.45 -32.63 2.66
CA LEU A 27 5.82 -31.56 1.89
C LEU A 27 5.75 -32.09 0.45
N GLN A 28 4.56 -32.48 -0.01
CA GLN A 28 4.38 -32.79 -1.42
C GLN A 28 4.62 -31.49 -2.19
N ALA A 29 5.74 -31.43 -2.89
CA ALA A 29 6.04 -30.41 -3.87
C ALA A 29 4.89 -30.38 -4.88
N GLN A 30 4.33 -29.19 -5.11
CA GLN A 30 3.33 -28.96 -6.14
C GLN A 30 3.88 -29.47 -7.48
N ASP A 31 3.10 -30.35 -8.11
CA ASP A 31 3.42 -31.00 -9.37
C ASP A 31 3.71 -29.95 -10.47
N GLY A 32 4.78 -30.18 -11.22
CA GLY A 32 5.44 -29.24 -12.14
C GLY A 32 4.69 -28.99 -13.44
N THR A 33 3.42 -28.59 -13.37
CA THR A 33 2.57 -28.28 -14.53
C THR A 33 2.29 -26.79 -14.71
N ASN A 34 2.80 -25.92 -13.84
CA ASN A 34 2.73 -24.49 -14.08
C ASN A 34 3.71 -24.14 -15.21
N PRO A 35 3.24 -23.58 -16.35
CA PRO A 35 4.15 -23.09 -17.38
C PRO A 35 5.16 -22.13 -16.74
N PRO A 36 6.41 -22.11 -17.24
CA PRO A 36 7.42 -21.21 -16.70
C PRO A 36 6.85 -19.78 -16.73
N PRO A 37 7.03 -19.02 -15.64
CA PRO A 37 6.46 -17.69 -15.52
C PRO A 37 6.78 -16.86 -16.78
N GLN A 38 5.74 -16.43 -17.51
CA GLN A 38 5.89 -15.76 -18.80
C GLN A 38 6.13 -14.26 -18.58
N PRO A 39 7.06 -13.63 -19.31
CA PRO A 39 7.24 -12.17 -19.28
C PRO A 39 5.91 -11.41 -19.44
N GLY A 40 5.76 -10.33 -18.67
CA GLY A 40 4.56 -9.50 -18.68
C GLY A 40 4.55 -8.51 -19.83
N VAL A 41 3.43 -8.38 -20.54
CA VAL A 41 3.23 -7.31 -21.53
C VAL A 41 2.68 -6.09 -20.81
N VAL A 42 3.33 -4.94 -20.97
CA VAL A 42 2.90 -3.68 -20.35
C VAL A 42 1.57 -3.23 -20.98
N PRO A 43 0.46 -3.13 -20.22
CA PRO A 43 -0.79 -2.60 -20.74
C PRO A 43 -0.73 -1.08 -20.91
N ASP A 44 -1.67 -0.52 -21.68
CA ASP A 44 -1.93 0.93 -21.68
C ASP A 44 -2.74 1.28 -20.43
N LEU A 45 -2.18 2.18 -19.61
CA LEU A 45 -2.75 2.64 -18.35
C LEU A 45 -3.44 3.99 -18.48
N THR A 46 -3.41 4.61 -19.67
CA THR A 46 -4.00 5.94 -19.91
C THR A 46 -5.49 5.94 -19.55
N GLY A 47 -5.93 6.93 -18.79
CA GLY A 47 -7.31 7.08 -18.35
C GLY A 47 -7.72 6.20 -17.17
N LEU A 48 -6.80 5.40 -16.61
CA LEU A 48 -7.03 4.64 -15.38
C LEU A 48 -6.61 5.45 -14.16
N ASN A 49 -7.23 5.19 -13.01
CA ASN A 49 -6.74 5.65 -11.72
C ASN A 49 -5.68 4.66 -11.15
N PRO A 50 -5.02 4.98 -10.02
CA PRO A 50 -3.97 4.12 -9.46
C PRO A 50 -4.41 2.68 -9.14
N ALA A 51 -5.63 2.50 -8.62
CA ALA A 51 -6.14 1.19 -8.24
C ALA A 51 -6.41 0.33 -9.48
N GLN A 52 -7.05 0.91 -10.49
CA GLN A 52 -7.30 0.27 -11.78
C GLN A 52 -6.00 -0.07 -12.51
N ALA A 53 -5.04 0.84 -12.49
CA ALA A 53 -3.74 0.63 -13.10
C ALA A 53 -3.01 -0.55 -12.45
N ALA A 54 -3.02 -0.64 -11.12
CA ALA A 54 -2.48 -1.79 -10.42
C ALA A 54 -3.19 -3.10 -10.79
N ALA A 55 -4.52 -3.11 -10.89
CA ALA A 55 -5.25 -4.30 -11.32
C ALA A 55 -4.81 -4.76 -12.72
N GLN A 56 -4.66 -3.85 -13.67
CA GLN A 56 -4.18 -4.17 -15.02
C GLN A 56 -2.73 -4.67 -15.02
N LEU A 57 -1.83 -4.04 -14.26
CA LEU A 57 -0.44 -4.47 -14.15
C LEU A 57 -0.33 -5.87 -13.54
N ASN A 58 -1.04 -6.11 -12.44
CA ASN A 58 -1.03 -7.38 -11.73
C ASN A 58 -1.54 -8.55 -12.61
N ARG A 59 -2.58 -8.33 -13.42
CA ARG A 59 -3.06 -9.31 -14.43
C ARG A 59 -2.01 -9.68 -15.47
N ASN A 60 -1.09 -8.74 -15.76
CA ASN A 60 0.02 -8.93 -16.67
C ASN A 60 1.32 -9.33 -15.95
N SER A 61 1.23 -9.76 -14.69
CA SER A 61 2.39 -10.15 -13.86
C SER A 61 3.45 -9.04 -13.70
N LEU A 62 3.02 -7.78 -13.72
CA LEU A 62 3.79 -6.59 -13.41
C LEU A 62 3.29 -5.99 -12.10
N VAL A 63 4.03 -5.04 -11.52
CA VAL A 63 3.60 -4.37 -10.28
C VAL A 63 3.51 -2.86 -10.48
N LEU A 64 2.58 -2.22 -9.77
CA LEU A 64 2.57 -0.77 -9.67
C LEU A 64 3.83 -0.31 -8.92
N GLY A 65 4.62 0.54 -9.57
CA GLY A 65 5.81 1.16 -8.98
C GLY A 65 5.47 2.45 -8.22
N ASN A 66 6.30 3.47 -8.39
CA ASN A 66 6.10 4.78 -7.82
C ASN A 66 4.91 5.49 -8.46
N VAL A 67 4.17 6.23 -7.65
CA VAL A 67 3.10 7.12 -8.11
C VAL A 67 3.55 8.56 -7.92
N PHE A 68 3.68 9.27 -9.03
CA PHE A 68 4.01 10.69 -9.07
C PHE A 68 2.74 11.52 -9.27
N THR A 69 2.78 12.77 -8.83
CA THR A 69 1.71 13.73 -9.11
C THR A 69 2.15 14.72 -10.17
N VAL A 70 1.26 14.99 -11.12
CA VAL A 70 1.38 16.09 -12.07
C VAL A 70 0.18 17.01 -11.96
N ASN A 71 0.39 18.30 -12.16
CA ASN A 71 -0.69 19.27 -12.05
C ASN A 71 -1.72 19.08 -13.16
N TRP A 72 -2.98 19.00 -12.77
CA TRP A 72 -4.12 19.09 -13.66
C TRP A 72 -4.43 20.55 -13.96
N THR A 73 -4.78 20.85 -15.22
CA THR A 73 -5.28 22.16 -15.65
C THR A 73 -6.58 21.98 -16.43
N ALA A 74 -7.35 23.06 -16.60
CA ALA A 74 -8.58 23.02 -17.39
C ALA A 74 -8.37 22.62 -18.87
N THR A 75 -7.12 22.69 -19.37
CA THR A 75 -6.74 22.25 -20.71
C THR A 75 -6.17 20.83 -20.73
N SER A 76 -6.08 20.14 -19.59
CA SER A 76 -5.61 18.76 -19.53
C SER A 76 -6.53 17.84 -20.33
N PRO A 77 -5.99 16.88 -21.10
CA PRO A 77 -6.78 16.02 -21.98
C PRO A 77 -7.57 14.94 -21.23
N ILE A 78 -7.35 14.81 -19.92
CA ILE A 78 -7.96 13.82 -19.05
C ILE A 78 -8.53 14.46 -17.78
N PRO A 79 -9.58 13.89 -17.17
CA PRO A 79 -10.03 14.25 -15.83
C PRO A 79 -8.91 14.11 -14.76
N PRO A 80 -9.03 14.81 -13.62
CA PRO A 80 -8.14 14.58 -12.49
C PRO A 80 -8.35 13.17 -11.91
N ASN A 81 -7.37 12.72 -11.13
CA ASN A 81 -7.20 11.36 -10.59
C ASN A 81 -6.92 10.26 -11.65
N LEU A 82 -6.63 10.64 -12.89
CA LEU A 82 -6.34 9.67 -13.96
C LEU A 82 -4.90 9.82 -14.48
N ILE A 83 -4.39 8.74 -15.05
CA ILE A 83 -3.09 8.71 -15.75
C ILE A 83 -3.26 9.36 -17.13
N GLY A 84 -2.46 10.38 -17.42
CA GLY A 84 -2.48 11.07 -18.71
C GLY A 84 -1.65 10.35 -19.78
N PRO A 85 -1.74 10.80 -21.05
CA PRO A 85 -0.84 10.34 -22.11
C PRO A 85 0.63 10.55 -21.71
N GLY A 86 1.45 9.51 -21.84
CA GLY A 86 2.85 9.55 -21.40
C GLY A 86 3.04 9.53 -19.88
N GLY A 87 1.97 9.27 -19.12
CA GLY A 87 2.01 9.21 -17.67
C GLY A 87 2.58 7.90 -17.11
N GLN A 88 2.78 6.85 -17.90
CA GLN A 88 3.44 5.62 -17.46
C GLN A 88 4.91 5.59 -17.88
N SER A 89 5.79 5.07 -17.02
CA SER A 89 7.25 5.09 -17.25
C SER A 89 7.73 4.12 -18.33
N VAL A 90 6.90 3.15 -18.71
CA VAL A 90 7.21 2.11 -19.71
C VAL A 90 6.16 2.11 -20.80
N THR A 91 6.57 2.05 -22.06
CA THR A 91 5.66 2.11 -23.21
C THR A 91 4.73 0.89 -23.26
N PRO A 92 3.42 1.06 -23.52
CA PRO A 92 2.50 -0.04 -23.74
C PRO A 92 2.99 -1.02 -24.82
N GLY A 93 2.77 -2.32 -24.61
CA GLY A 93 3.19 -3.40 -25.49
C GLY A 93 4.63 -3.89 -25.29
N GLN A 94 5.43 -3.21 -24.46
CA GLN A 94 6.76 -3.72 -24.10
C GLN A 94 6.66 -4.98 -23.24
N VAL A 95 7.59 -5.90 -23.45
CA VAL A 95 7.68 -7.15 -22.69
C VAL A 95 8.74 -6.98 -21.61
N LEU A 96 8.35 -7.17 -20.35
CA LEU A 96 9.23 -7.03 -19.19
C LEU A 96 9.35 -8.33 -18.41
N SER A 97 10.42 -8.42 -17.62
CA SER A 97 10.53 -9.44 -16.58
C SER A 97 9.36 -9.34 -15.61
N LEU A 98 8.99 -10.48 -15.04
CA LEU A 98 7.93 -10.56 -14.06
C LEU A 98 8.21 -9.71 -12.82
N GLY A 99 7.15 -9.11 -12.28
CA GLY A 99 7.23 -8.24 -11.12
C GLY A 99 8.00 -6.96 -11.36
N THR A 100 8.33 -6.62 -12.62
CA THR A 100 8.95 -5.32 -12.92
C THR A 100 7.98 -4.19 -12.54
N PRO A 101 8.43 -3.19 -11.76
CA PRO A 101 7.60 -2.04 -11.44
C PRO A 101 7.38 -1.15 -12.66
N VAL A 102 6.14 -0.69 -12.83
CA VAL A 102 5.79 0.38 -13.77
C VAL A 102 5.34 1.58 -12.96
N ASP A 103 6.09 2.66 -13.06
CA ASP A 103 5.77 3.92 -12.39
C ASP A 103 4.71 4.68 -13.18
N ILE A 104 3.88 5.45 -12.48
CA ILE A 104 2.81 6.25 -13.08
C ILE A 104 2.80 7.68 -12.57
N ALA A 105 2.29 8.59 -13.38
CA ALA A 105 2.04 9.98 -13.07
C ALA A 105 0.52 10.24 -13.11
N ILE A 106 -0.03 10.67 -11.98
CA ILE A 106 -1.45 10.96 -11.81
C ILE A 106 -1.69 12.45 -11.88
N SER A 107 -2.66 12.84 -12.69
CA SER A 107 -3.09 14.23 -12.75
C SER A 107 -3.92 14.58 -11.51
N ARG A 108 -3.51 15.59 -10.74
CA ARG A 108 -4.25 16.06 -9.55
C ARG A 108 -4.55 17.55 -9.68
N VAL A 109 -5.74 17.96 -9.25
CA VAL A 109 -6.07 19.39 -9.13
C VAL A 109 -5.20 19.98 -8.03
N PRO A 110 -4.39 21.03 -8.29
CA PRO A 110 -3.62 21.67 -7.25
C PRO A 110 -4.51 22.18 -6.11
N ASN A 111 -4.13 21.90 -4.88
CA ASN A 111 -4.83 22.33 -3.67
C ASN A 111 -3.91 23.09 -2.70
N ALA A 112 -2.67 23.32 -3.10
CA ALA A 112 -1.69 24.13 -2.40
C ALA A 112 -0.88 24.94 -3.40
N ALA A 113 -0.32 26.05 -2.93
CA ALA A 113 0.66 26.80 -3.70
C ALA A 113 1.78 27.34 -2.83
N LEU A 114 2.96 27.44 -3.41
CA LEU A 114 4.05 28.26 -2.90
C LEU A 114 4.12 29.53 -3.73
N ILE A 115 4.16 30.67 -3.04
CA ILE A 115 4.38 31.99 -3.64
C ILE A 115 5.66 32.52 -3.01
N TYR A 116 6.64 32.89 -3.83
CA TYR A 116 7.98 33.20 -3.34
C TYR A 116 8.70 34.25 -4.17
N ASP A 117 9.60 34.94 -3.50
CA ASP A 117 10.57 35.85 -4.09
C ASP A 117 11.95 35.64 -3.42
N ASP A 118 12.90 36.53 -3.66
CA ASP A 118 14.27 36.40 -3.14
C ASP A 118 14.36 36.47 -1.60
N ASN A 119 13.30 36.93 -0.90
CA ASN A 119 13.29 37.19 0.54
C ASN A 119 12.35 36.29 1.32
N ASP A 120 11.30 35.74 0.71
CA ASP A 120 10.36 34.87 1.40
C ASP A 120 9.65 33.87 0.52
N ILE A 121 9.08 32.88 1.19
CA ILE A 121 8.18 31.88 0.62
C ILE A 121 6.95 31.73 1.50
N THR A 122 5.79 31.68 0.86
CA THR A 122 4.47 31.52 1.48
C THR A 122 3.82 30.24 0.98
N LEU A 123 3.54 29.29 1.87
CA LEU A 123 2.71 28.13 1.58
C LEU A 123 1.24 28.48 1.83
N VAL A 124 0.41 28.35 0.80
CA VAL A 124 -1.03 28.65 0.80
C VAL A 124 -1.84 27.37 0.68
N ASN A 125 -2.88 27.23 1.53
CA ASN A 125 -3.82 26.11 1.48
C ASN A 125 -5.11 26.49 0.75
N TYR A 126 -5.36 25.83 -0.40
CA TYR A 126 -6.60 25.94 -1.19
C TYR A 126 -7.50 24.70 -1.11
N ALA A 127 -7.17 23.70 -0.28
CA ALA A 127 -7.90 22.43 -0.21
C ALA A 127 -9.31 22.53 0.36
N GLY A 128 -9.68 23.67 0.96
CA GLY A 128 -10.97 23.86 1.65
C GLY A 128 -11.09 23.09 2.98
N VAL A 129 -10.03 22.37 3.36
CA VAL A 129 -9.88 21.60 4.60
C VAL A 129 -8.44 21.74 5.12
N PRO A 130 -8.15 21.41 6.40
CA PRO A 130 -6.78 21.45 6.92
C PRO A 130 -5.84 20.49 6.19
N LEU A 131 -4.66 20.96 5.81
CA LEU A 131 -3.56 20.14 5.28
C LEU A 131 -2.67 19.67 6.43
N ASP A 132 -2.29 18.39 6.40
CA ASP A 132 -1.21 17.86 7.25
C ASP A 132 0.13 18.14 6.57
N ILE A 133 0.95 18.97 7.21
CA ILE A 133 2.26 19.38 6.72
C ILE A 133 3.40 18.78 7.58
N SER A 134 3.09 17.85 8.47
CA SER A 134 4.05 17.22 9.39
C SER A 134 5.17 16.48 8.65
N ASN A 135 4.84 15.87 7.52
CA ASN A 135 5.77 15.12 6.68
C ASN A 135 6.02 15.79 5.33
N VAL A 136 5.76 17.09 5.22
CA VAL A 136 6.10 17.87 4.03
C VAL A 136 7.53 18.39 4.16
N SER A 137 8.34 18.23 3.12
CA SER A 137 9.68 18.79 3.03
C SER A 137 9.90 19.50 1.70
N PHE A 138 10.78 20.49 1.74
CA PHE A 138 11.19 21.26 0.58
C PHE A 138 12.70 21.19 0.48
N SER A 139 13.23 20.99 -0.72
CA SER A 139 14.68 21.00 -0.95
C SER A 139 15.01 21.42 -2.37
N ASN A 140 16.13 22.12 -2.56
CA ASN A 140 16.62 22.37 -3.91
C ASN A 140 16.98 21.05 -4.61
N LEU A 141 16.81 21.04 -5.94
CA LEU A 141 17.20 19.92 -6.80
C LEU A 141 18.60 20.13 -7.39
N ASP A 142 19.06 21.36 -7.43
CA ASP A 142 20.31 21.79 -8.03
C ASP A 142 20.97 22.94 -7.24
N GLY A 143 22.11 23.41 -7.74
CA GLY A 143 22.92 24.46 -7.12
C GLY A 143 24.14 23.91 -6.37
N ALA A 144 24.95 24.83 -5.85
CA ALA A 144 26.26 24.52 -5.27
C ALA A 144 26.19 23.94 -3.85
N SER A 145 25.04 24.04 -3.17
CA SER A 145 24.86 23.57 -1.79
C SER A 145 23.43 23.11 -1.57
N ILE A 146 23.24 22.03 -0.81
CA ILE A 146 21.92 21.51 -0.46
C ILE A 146 21.29 22.45 0.57
N ALA A 147 20.10 22.95 0.24
CA ALA A 147 19.25 23.73 1.13
C ALA A 147 17.88 23.06 1.22
N SER A 148 17.33 23.01 2.43
CA SER A 148 16.05 22.33 2.70
C SER A 148 15.31 22.93 3.89
N PHE A 149 14.01 22.70 3.92
CA PHE A 149 13.15 23.10 5.03
C PHE A 149 12.10 22.01 5.28
N ALA A 150 11.90 21.67 6.55
CA ALA A 150 10.85 20.76 6.97
C ALA A 150 9.58 21.56 7.34
N GLY A 151 8.46 21.23 6.70
CA GLY A 151 7.18 21.91 6.88
C GLY A 151 6.67 21.89 8.32
N ASN A 152 6.97 20.81 9.06
CA ASN A 152 6.62 20.68 10.48
C ASN A 152 7.19 21.77 11.39
N ARG A 153 8.19 22.53 10.94
CA ARG A 153 8.73 23.68 11.69
C ARG A 153 7.73 24.82 11.79
N TRP A 154 6.81 24.97 10.84
CA TRP A 154 5.67 25.89 10.98
C TRP A 154 4.61 25.36 11.96
N GLY A 155 4.54 24.05 12.11
CA GLY A 155 3.52 23.32 12.86
C GLY A 155 3.06 22.09 12.10
N PRO A 156 2.22 21.23 12.70
CA PRO A 156 1.80 19.97 12.07
C PRO A 156 0.71 20.17 11.00
N SER A 157 -0.02 21.28 11.01
CA SER A 157 -1.13 21.51 10.09
C SER A 157 -1.27 22.94 9.61
N LEU A 158 -1.80 23.09 8.40
CA LEU A 158 -2.19 24.37 7.82
C LEU A 158 -3.69 24.37 7.57
N ARG A 159 -4.44 25.21 8.31
CA ARG A 159 -5.91 25.29 8.16
C ARG A 159 -6.31 25.80 6.78
N GLU A 160 -7.54 25.49 6.40
CA GLU A 160 -8.16 25.94 5.15
C GLU A 160 -8.08 27.46 4.98
N ASN A 161 -7.75 27.91 3.77
CA ASN A 161 -7.62 29.32 3.38
C ASN A 161 -6.60 30.12 4.23
N ARG A 162 -5.67 29.45 4.91
CA ARG A 162 -4.57 30.07 5.65
C ARG A 162 -3.22 29.78 5.02
N CYS A 163 -2.22 30.52 5.47
CA CYS A 163 -0.86 30.37 4.98
C CYS A 163 0.19 30.37 6.08
N MET A 164 1.35 29.83 5.73
CA MET A 164 2.57 29.92 6.51
C MET A 164 3.65 30.66 5.71
N GLN A 165 4.48 31.43 6.40
CA GLN A 165 5.60 32.15 5.76
C GLN A 165 6.96 31.77 6.34
N LEU A 166 7.96 31.75 5.47
CA LEU A 166 9.36 31.66 5.86
C LEU A 166 10.14 32.79 5.18
N TRP A 167 10.89 33.53 5.98
CA TRP A 167 11.67 34.69 5.57
C TRP A 167 13.16 34.41 5.67
N SER A 168 13.92 34.72 4.61
CA SER A 168 15.39 34.66 4.62
C SER A 168 16.04 35.89 5.26
N VAL A 169 15.25 36.94 5.50
CA VAL A 169 15.66 38.22 6.09
C VAL A 169 14.92 38.52 7.40
N GLY A 170 15.50 39.35 8.26
CA GLY A 170 14.87 39.76 9.51
C GLY A 170 13.60 40.58 9.29
N ARG A 171 12.52 40.25 10.01
CA ARG A 171 11.19 40.89 9.89
C ARG A 171 10.53 40.99 11.27
N ASN A 172 9.67 41.98 11.44
CA ASN A 172 8.85 42.17 12.64
C ASN A 172 7.42 41.62 12.49
N GLY A 173 7.10 41.03 11.34
CA GLY A 173 5.76 40.51 11.04
C GLY A 173 5.67 39.90 9.64
N PRO A 174 4.58 39.18 9.34
CA PRO A 174 4.36 38.59 8.03
C PRO A 174 3.95 39.65 6.99
N LYS A 175 3.99 39.30 5.69
CA LYS A 175 3.37 40.11 4.62
C LYS A 175 2.01 39.54 4.22
N ALA A 176 1.12 40.42 3.78
CA ALA A 176 -0.05 40.00 3.01
C ALA A 176 0.41 39.41 1.66
N VAL A 177 -0.24 38.33 1.24
CA VAL A 177 0.02 37.64 -0.03
C VAL A 177 -1.32 37.34 -0.68
N ASP A 178 -1.42 37.56 -1.99
CA ASP A 178 -2.62 37.25 -2.75
C ASP A 178 -2.95 35.75 -2.67
N GLY A 179 -4.23 35.44 -2.50
CA GLY A 179 -4.69 34.07 -2.23
C GLY A 179 -4.56 33.65 -0.76
N CYS A 180 -3.99 34.50 0.11
CA CYS A 180 -3.90 34.24 1.52
C CYS A 180 -4.88 35.09 2.34
N GLN A 181 -5.91 34.49 2.93
CA GLN A 181 -6.84 35.24 3.77
C GLN A 181 -6.23 35.60 5.13
N PHE A 182 -5.53 34.65 5.75
CA PHE A 182 -4.87 34.85 7.04
C PHE A 182 -3.54 34.11 7.12
N ILE A 183 -2.51 34.79 7.64
CA ILE A 183 -1.25 34.15 7.99
C ILE A 183 -1.42 33.44 9.33
N GLN A 184 -1.40 32.10 9.31
CA GLN A 184 -1.51 31.27 10.51
C GLN A 184 -0.22 31.32 11.33
N GLY A 185 0.93 31.37 10.65
CA GLY A 185 2.24 31.38 11.28
C GLY A 185 3.31 31.89 10.32
N TRP A 186 4.40 32.40 10.88
CA TRP A 186 5.55 32.86 10.11
C TRP A 186 6.84 32.67 10.89
N LEU A 187 7.92 32.47 10.17
CA LEU A 187 9.27 32.28 10.72
C LEU A 187 10.26 33.16 9.93
N THR A 188 11.35 33.52 10.59
CA THR A 188 12.54 34.10 9.96
C THR A 188 13.73 33.20 10.22
N THR A 189 14.59 33.01 9.23
CA THR A 189 15.82 32.25 9.37
C THR A 189 16.95 32.92 8.63
N THR A 190 18.08 33.13 9.30
CA THR A 190 19.33 33.60 8.67
C THR A 190 20.21 32.44 8.22
N ASN A 191 19.73 31.19 8.35
CA ASN A 191 20.47 30.00 7.95
C ASN A 191 20.33 29.76 6.43
N PRO A 192 21.41 29.94 5.62
CA PRO A 192 21.33 29.77 4.18
C PRO A 192 21.03 28.33 3.74
N THR A 193 21.22 27.34 4.62
CA THR A 193 20.84 25.94 4.32
C THR A 193 19.33 25.74 4.38
N GLU A 194 18.55 26.76 4.71
CA GLU A 194 17.07 26.73 4.69
C GLU A 194 16.50 27.57 3.54
N HIS A 195 17.34 28.32 2.82
CA HIS A 195 16.93 29.20 1.73
C HIS A 195 16.88 28.46 0.39
N PHE A 196 16.08 27.39 0.33
CA PHE A 196 16.02 26.51 -0.85
C PHE A 196 15.38 27.16 -2.09
N TRP A 197 14.72 28.32 -1.94
CA TRP A 197 13.91 28.96 -2.99
C TRP A 197 14.52 30.24 -3.58
N THR A 198 15.57 30.82 -2.97
CA THR A 198 16.04 32.20 -3.27
C THR A 198 16.96 32.29 -4.48
N GLY A 199 17.32 31.18 -5.12
CA GLY A 199 18.28 31.13 -6.24
C GLY A 199 19.72 31.55 -5.89
N SER A 200 19.97 32.08 -4.69
CA SER A 200 21.25 32.63 -4.24
C SER A 200 22.39 31.60 -4.21
N ASN A 201 22.06 30.31 -4.11
CA ASN A 201 23.01 29.20 -4.15
C ASN A 201 23.19 28.62 -5.58
N GLY A 202 22.72 29.32 -6.61
CA GLY A 202 22.72 28.86 -7.99
C GLY A 202 21.66 27.80 -8.30
N ALA A 203 20.73 27.57 -7.37
CA ALA A 203 19.59 26.69 -7.60
C ALA A 203 18.63 27.33 -8.61
N THR A 204 18.13 26.53 -9.55
CA THR A 204 17.06 26.93 -10.49
C THR A 204 15.73 26.30 -10.12
N GLN A 205 15.76 25.19 -9.38
CA GLN A 205 14.60 24.38 -9.08
C GLN A 205 14.64 23.80 -7.66
N PHE A 206 13.47 23.56 -7.10
CA PHE A 206 13.32 22.83 -5.85
C PHE A 206 12.13 21.87 -5.93
N GLN A 207 12.11 20.87 -5.06
CA GLN A 207 11.04 19.90 -4.97
C GLN A 207 10.21 20.07 -3.69
N VAL A 208 8.96 19.63 -3.77
CA VAL A 208 8.06 19.44 -2.65
C VAL A 208 7.83 17.95 -2.48
N VAL A 209 8.08 17.41 -1.29
CA VAL A 209 7.90 16.00 -0.96
C VAL A 209 6.96 15.86 0.23
N GLN A 210 6.01 14.92 0.18
CA GLN A 210 5.14 14.57 1.30
C GLN A 210 5.17 13.06 1.50
N ASN A 211 5.41 12.57 2.71
CA ASN A 211 5.48 11.12 2.99
C ASN A 211 6.46 10.37 2.05
N ASN A 212 7.57 11.02 1.68
CA ASN A 212 8.55 10.56 0.68
C ASN A 212 8.05 10.45 -0.77
N LEU A 213 6.86 10.99 -1.08
CA LEU A 213 6.33 11.11 -2.44
C LEU A 213 6.60 12.50 -3.00
N LEU A 214 7.08 12.57 -4.25
CA LEU A 214 7.26 13.83 -4.96
C LEU A 214 5.89 14.41 -5.33
N MET A 215 5.59 15.58 -4.74
CA MET A 215 4.32 16.29 -4.92
C MET A 215 4.40 17.37 -6.00
N GLY A 216 5.60 17.90 -6.25
CA GLY A 216 5.83 18.88 -7.29
C GLY A 216 7.30 19.31 -7.41
N VAL A 217 7.64 19.84 -8.58
CA VAL A 217 8.92 20.51 -8.86
C VAL A 217 8.62 21.95 -9.23
N CYS A 218 9.27 22.87 -8.53
CA CYS A 218 9.03 24.30 -8.60
C CYS A 218 10.24 25.01 -9.21
N VAL A 219 9.99 25.85 -10.21
CA VAL A 219 11.01 26.69 -10.84
C VAL A 219 11.15 27.98 -10.04
N ILE A 220 12.37 28.31 -9.60
CA ILE A 220 12.62 29.49 -8.77
C ILE A 220 12.25 30.78 -9.51
N ALA A 221 12.64 30.89 -10.79
CA ALA A 221 12.32 32.06 -11.60
C ALA A 221 10.80 32.27 -11.85
N ALA A 222 9.97 31.24 -11.64
CA ALA A 222 8.52 31.35 -11.83
C ALA A 222 7.82 32.08 -10.67
N GLN A 223 8.46 32.18 -9.49
CA GLN A 223 7.94 32.86 -8.28
C GLN A 223 6.59 32.34 -7.74
N ARG A 224 6.05 31.30 -8.38
CA ARG A 224 4.84 30.61 -7.97
C ARG A 224 4.93 29.15 -8.42
N CYS A 225 4.46 28.27 -7.55
CA CYS A 225 4.36 26.85 -7.82
C CYS A 225 3.07 26.31 -7.20
N ASP A 226 2.11 25.94 -8.04
CA ASP A 226 0.90 25.24 -7.61
C ASP A 226 1.19 23.72 -7.59
N PHE A 227 0.67 22.99 -6.61
CA PHE A 227 0.82 21.54 -6.51
C PHE A 227 -0.31 20.93 -5.67
N TYR A 228 -0.38 19.62 -5.65
CA TYR A 228 -1.30 18.88 -4.80
C TYR A 228 -0.57 18.40 -3.55
N LEU A 229 -1.20 18.51 -2.39
CA LEU A 229 -0.86 17.83 -1.16
C LEU A 229 -1.99 16.86 -0.80
N GLU A 230 -1.63 15.68 -0.30
CA GLU A 230 -2.59 14.73 0.24
C GLU A 230 -3.33 15.36 1.42
N VAL A 231 -4.64 15.12 1.46
CA VAL A 231 -5.51 15.61 2.52
C VAL A 231 -6.11 14.44 3.27
N ALA A 232 -6.14 14.54 4.60
CA ALA A 232 -6.77 13.51 5.41
C ALA A 232 -8.28 13.47 5.10
N GLY A 233 -8.81 12.29 4.78
CA GLY A 233 -10.24 12.08 4.57
C GLY A 233 -10.81 12.53 3.21
N THR A 234 -9.99 12.84 2.20
CA THR A 234 -10.46 12.81 0.79
C THR A 234 -11.08 11.44 0.49
N PRO A 235 -12.11 11.34 -0.40
CA PRO A 235 -12.73 10.06 -0.76
C PRO A 235 -11.61 9.09 -1.03
N SER A 236 -11.46 8.11 -0.14
CA SER A 236 -10.30 7.26 -0.18
C SER A 236 -10.27 6.62 -1.57
N ASP A 237 -9.09 6.51 -2.16
CA ASP A 237 -8.87 5.55 -3.24
C ASP A 237 -9.09 4.11 -2.71
N GLU A 238 -9.83 3.91 -1.61
CA GLU A 238 -10.05 2.70 -0.85
C GLU A 238 -11.55 2.55 -0.55
N VAL A 239 -12.07 1.33 -0.61
CA VAL A 239 -13.40 0.99 -0.10
C VAL A 239 -13.41 0.97 1.42
N ASN A 240 -14.54 1.33 2.00
CA ASN A 240 -14.75 1.32 3.46
C ASN A 240 -15.39 0.02 3.95
N TYR A 241 -15.23 -1.09 3.23
CA TYR A 241 -15.77 -2.39 3.57
C TYR A 241 -14.83 -3.53 3.15
N ILE A 242 -15.02 -4.69 3.76
CA ILE A 242 -14.45 -5.96 3.33
C ILE A 242 -15.58 -6.79 2.74
N TYR A 243 -15.33 -7.41 1.58
CA TYR A 243 -16.28 -8.26 0.90
C TYR A 243 -15.76 -9.70 0.83
N LEU A 244 -16.56 -10.62 1.35
CA LEU A 244 -16.31 -12.07 1.33
C LEU A 244 -17.44 -12.76 0.58
N ALA A 245 -17.08 -13.74 -0.25
CA ALA A 245 -18.04 -14.63 -0.90
C ALA A 245 -17.58 -16.08 -0.71
N TYR A 246 -18.46 -16.95 -0.22
CA TYR A 246 -18.09 -18.29 0.20
C TYR A 246 -19.21 -19.33 0.10
N THR A 247 -18.80 -20.56 -0.15
CA THR A 247 -19.59 -21.79 -0.11
C THR A 247 -19.09 -22.66 1.06
N THR A 248 -19.59 -23.89 1.19
CA THR A 248 -19.17 -24.82 2.25
C THR A 248 -17.72 -25.31 2.10
N ASP A 249 -17.12 -25.16 0.92
CA ASP A 249 -15.81 -25.70 0.55
C ASP A 249 -14.79 -24.62 0.16
N ARG A 250 -15.25 -23.41 -0.19
CA ARG A 250 -14.44 -22.36 -0.81
C ARG A 250 -14.81 -20.97 -0.27
N LEU A 251 -13.83 -20.10 -0.09
CA LEU A 251 -14.03 -18.72 0.33
C LEU A 251 -13.10 -17.79 -0.46
N ILE A 252 -13.61 -16.65 -0.89
CA ILE A 252 -12.79 -15.54 -1.38
C ILE A 252 -13.00 -14.30 -0.53
N ILE A 253 -11.91 -13.53 -0.36
CA ILE A 253 -11.93 -12.13 0.05
C ILE A 253 -11.63 -11.34 -1.21
N MET A 254 -12.58 -10.54 -1.69
CA MET A 254 -12.51 -9.93 -3.02
C MET A 254 -12.75 -8.43 -2.95
N ASN A 255 -11.96 -7.68 -3.70
CA ASN A 255 -12.29 -6.30 -3.99
C ASN A 255 -13.27 -6.25 -5.18
N ASN A 256 -14.55 -6.04 -4.87
CA ASN A 256 -15.60 -5.91 -5.88
C ASN A 256 -15.84 -4.46 -6.35
N SER A 257 -15.03 -3.49 -5.90
CA SER A 257 -15.04 -2.14 -6.46
C SER A 257 -14.43 -2.14 -7.86
N SER A 258 -14.87 -1.21 -8.69
CA SER A 258 -14.35 -0.98 -10.04
C SER A 258 -13.11 -0.08 -10.08
N ASP A 259 -12.85 0.67 -9.01
CA ASP A 259 -11.93 1.81 -9.07
C ASP A 259 -11.24 2.15 -7.74
N GLN A 260 -11.56 1.46 -6.64
CA GLN A 260 -10.94 1.68 -5.35
C GLN A 260 -10.16 0.44 -4.90
N TRP A 261 -9.14 0.64 -4.07
CA TRP A 261 -8.42 -0.39 -3.34
C TRP A 261 -9.29 -0.99 -2.23
N MET A 262 -9.08 -2.26 -1.88
CA MET A 262 -9.64 -2.84 -0.65
C MET A 262 -8.48 -3.16 0.29
N PRO A 263 -8.26 -2.35 1.34
CA PRO A 263 -7.17 -2.57 2.26
C PRO A 263 -7.53 -3.71 3.22
N LEU A 264 -6.56 -4.58 3.47
CA LEU A 264 -6.66 -5.75 4.35
C LEU A 264 -5.61 -5.73 5.47
N ALA A 265 -4.62 -4.84 5.39
CA ALA A 265 -3.66 -4.61 6.45
C ALA A 265 -4.37 -4.37 7.79
N GLY A 266 -3.99 -5.13 8.82
CA GLY A 266 -4.57 -5.06 10.16
C GLY A 266 -5.97 -5.67 10.31
N THR A 267 -6.56 -6.20 9.25
CA THR A 267 -7.86 -6.90 9.36
C THR A 267 -7.67 -8.27 9.98
N ILE A 268 -8.36 -8.53 11.09
CA ILE A 268 -8.28 -9.79 11.83
C ILE A 268 -9.61 -10.54 11.73
N LEU A 269 -9.55 -11.81 11.36
CA LEU A 269 -10.66 -12.75 11.50
C LEU A 269 -10.51 -13.54 12.78
N PHE A 270 -11.58 -13.70 13.54
CA PHE A 270 -11.63 -14.63 14.67
C PHE A 270 -12.44 -15.84 14.26
N ASN A 271 -11.76 -16.98 14.16
CA ASN A 271 -12.43 -18.22 13.82
C ASN A 271 -13.25 -18.73 15.02
N ASN A 272 -14.40 -19.34 14.75
CA ASN A 272 -15.19 -20.04 15.77
C ASN A 272 -15.26 -21.55 15.51
N VAL A 273 -14.20 -22.13 14.91
CA VAL A 273 -14.13 -23.57 14.72
C VAL A 273 -13.91 -24.25 16.06
N VAL A 274 -14.66 -25.30 16.34
CA VAL A 274 -14.63 -26.04 17.62
C VAL A 274 -13.22 -26.49 18.02
N ALA A 275 -12.35 -26.78 17.03
CA ALA A 275 -10.99 -27.22 17.28
C ALA A 275 -10.05 -26.12 17.81
N GLN A 276 -10.27 -24.84 17.43
CA GLN A 276 -9.40 -23.71 17.79
C GLN A 276 -10.18 -22.37 17.89
N PRO A 277 -11.23 -22.28 18.72
CA PRO A 277 -12.07 -21.09 18.77
C PRO A 277 -11.28 -19.86 19.23
N GLY A 278 -11.56 -18.71 18.61
CA GLY A 278 -10.98 -17.42 18.94
C GLY A 278 -9.55 -17.18 18.47
N VAL A 279 -8.93 -18.11 17.71
CA VAL A 279 -7.58 -17.86 17.16
C VAL A 279 -7.67 -16.77 16.08
N PRO A 280 -6.93 -15.65 16.24
CA PRO A 280 -6.92 -14.57 15.28
C PRO A 280 -6.18 -14.96 14.00
N VAL A 281 -6.71 -14.53 12.86
CA VAL A 281 -6.16 -14.75 11.53
C VAL A 281 -6.01 -13.40 10.83
N ALA A 282 -4.77 -12.98 10.61
CA ALA A 282 -4.46 -11.77 9.87
C ALA A 282 -4.53 -12.03 8.36
N ILE A 283 -5.69 -11.79 7.75
CA ILE A 283 -5.92 -12.11 6.33
C ILE A 283 -5.13 -11.24 5.35
N GLY A 284 -4.65 -10.09 5.79
CA GLY A 284 -3.75 -9.24 5.00
C GLY A 284 -2.27 -9.65 5.11
N ASP A 285 -1.90 -10.61 5.96
CA ASP A 285 -0.51 -10.99 6.19
C ASP A 285 -0.06 -12.07 5.18
N PRO A 286 0.97 -11.81 4.34
CA PRO A 286 1.53 -12.81 3.44
C PRO A 286 1.99 -14.10 4.14
N ALA A 287 2.42 -14.03 5.40
CA ALA A 287 2.89 -15.19 6.15
C ALA A 287 1.77 -16.21 6.39
N PHE A 288 0.52 -15.77 6.50
CA PHE A 288 -0.64 -16.65 6.60
C PHE A 288 -0.80 -17.54 5.36
N TYR A 289 -0.35 -17.05 4.20
CA TYR A 289 -0.37 -17.76 2.91
C TYR A 289 0.94 -18.50 2.60
N GLY A 290 1.88 -18.58 3.56
CA GLY A 290 3.19 -19.19 3.34
C GLY A 290 4.18 -18.32 2.56
N ASN A 291 4.00 -16.99 2.55
CA ASN A 291 4.81 -16.02 1.81
C ASN A 291 4.91 -16.30 0.30
N PRO A 292 3.76 -16.35 -0.40
CA PRO A 292 3.73 -16.61 -1.83
C PRO A 292 4.37 -15.45 -2.61
N VAL A 293 5.03 -15.78 -3.73
CA VAL A 293 5.43 -14.76 -4.71
C VAL A 293 4.20 -14.37 -5.51
N VAL A 294 3.74 -13.14 -5.34
CA VAL A 294 2.54 -12.60 -6.01
C VAL A 294 2.86 -11.29 -6.71
N TYR A 295 2.21 -11.04 -7.84
CA TYR A 295 2.28 -9.77 -8.56
C TYR A 295 1.07 -8.94 -8.16
N GLY A 296 1.20 -8.31 -6.99
CA GLY A 296 0.12 -7.61 -6.30
C GLY A 296 0.40 -7.49 -4.80
N ARG A 297 -0.59 -7.05 -4.03
CA ARG A 297 -0.47 -6.82 -2.59
C ARG A 297 -1.55 -7.60 -1.85
N ILE A 298 -1.16 -8.57 -1.02
CA ILE A 298 -2.09 -9.35 -0.18
C ILE A 298 -2.76 -8.46 0.87
N ASP A 299 -2.03 -7.46 1.36
CA ASP A 299 -2.50 -6.49 2.35
C ASP A 299 -3.37 -5.38 1.75
N ARG A 300 -3.49 -5.30 0.42
CA ARG A 300 -4.32 -4.31 -0.28
C ARG A 300 -4.70 -4.76 -1.70
N LEU A 301 -5.94 -5.20 -1.88
CA LEU A 301 -6.42 -5.74 -3.16
C LEU A 301 -6.81 -4.63 -4.13
N ALA A 302 -6.38 -4.72 -5.38
CA ALA A 302 -6.86 -3.84 -6.46
C ALA A 302 -8.25 -4.31 -6.99
N PRO A 303 -8.98 -3.47 -7.75
CA PRO A 303 -10.26 -3.83 -8.36
C PRO A 303 -10.27 -5.20 -9.04
N GLY A 304 -11.23 -6.05 -8.66
CA GLY A 304 -11.42 -7.40 -9.21
C GLY A 304 -10.48 -8.47 -8.66
N GLN A 305 -9.52 -8.13 -7.79
CA GLN A 305 -8.58 -9.09 -7.21
C GLN A 305 -9.17 -9.80 -5.99
N CYS A 306 -8.71 -11.02 -5.72
CA CYS A 306 -9.13 -11.80 -4.57
C CYS A 306 -8.01 -12.65 -3.93
N LEU A 307 -8.19 -12.92 -2.63
CA LEU A 307 -7.49 -13.97 -1.89
C LEU A 307 -8.41 -15.19 -1.83
N TYR A 308 -7.88 -16.38 -2.12
CA TYR A 308 -8.70 -17.58 -2.26
C TYR A 308 -8.33 -18.64 -1.22
N LEU A 309 -9.33 -19.13 -0.48
CA LEU A 309 -9.19 -20.23 0.47
C LEU A 309 -10.06 -21.41 0.05
N THR A 310 -9.53 -22.62 0.17
CA THR A 310 -10.28 -23.86 -0.09
C THR A 310 -10.10 -24.85 1.05
N ASN A 311 -10.97 -25.85 1.13
CA ASN A 311 -10.83 -26.98 2.05
C ASN A 311 -9.96 -28.14 1.50
N GLY A 312 -9.27 -27.93 0.38
CA GLY A 312 -8.44 -28.93 -0.28
C GLY A 312 -9.20 -30.15 -0.83
N ALA A 313 -10.54 -30.16 -0.78
CA ALA A 313 -11.32 -31.28 -1.28
C ALA A 313 -11.22 -31.36 -2.81
N PRO A 314 -11.18 -32.58 -3.39
CA PRO A 314 -11.26 -32.77 -4.83
C PRO A 314 -12.62 -32.23 -5.30
N GLY A 315 -12.57 -31.13 -6.04
CA GLY A 315 -13.73 -30.35 -6.46
C GLY A 315 -13.36 -29.33 -7.53
N ASP A 316 -14.32 -28.49 -7.87
CA ASP A 316 -14.11 -27.41 -8.83
C ASP A 316 -13.07 -26.41 -8.28
N PRO A 317 -11.92 -26.22 -8.96
CA PRO A 317 -10.86 -25.36 -8.47
C PRO A 317 -11.21 -23.88 -8.57
N SER A 318 -12.30 -23.51 -9.25
CA SER A 318 -12.66 -22.12 -9.48
C SER A 318 -13.17 -21.42 -8.20
N PRO A 319 -12.86 -20.12 -8.04
CA PRO A 319 -13.37 -19.34 -6.93
C PRO A 319 -14.91 -19.19 -7.00
N PRO A 320 -15.60 -19.00 -5.85
CA PRO A 320 -17.07 -18.87 -5.80
C PRO A 320 -17.64 -17.71 -6.61
N GLN A 321 -16.82 -16.69 -6.90
CA GLN A 321 -17.10 -15.63 -7.87
C GLN A 321 -15.83 -15.39 -8.70
N LEU A 322 -16.01 -14.94 -9.94
CA LEU A 322 -14.90 -14.63 -10.84
C LEU A 322 -14.08 -13.45 -10.29
N CYS A 323 -12.78 -13.66 -10.16
CA CYS A 323 -11.82 -12.68 -9.68
C CYS A 323 -10.40 -13.05 -10.12
N ASP A 324 -9.49 -12.07 -10.09
CA ASP A 324 -8.06 -12.31 -10.28
C ASP A 324 -7.45 -12.81 -8.97
N VAL A 325 -7.22 -14.12 -8.88
CA VAL A 325 -6.67 -14.76 -7.69
C VAL A 325 -5.21 -14.36 -7.51
N LEU A 326 -4.91 -13.58 -6.47
CA LEU A 326 -3.53 -13.22 -6.12
C LEU A 326 -2.79 -14.38 -5.45
N THR A 327 -3.46 -15.06 -4.53
CA THR A 327 -2.91 -16.21 -3.83
C THR A 327 -4.02 -17.16 -3.41
N ARG A 328 -3.65 -18.42 -3.23
CA ARG A 328 -4.51 -19.51 -2.81
C ARG A 328 -3.91 -20.20 -1.58
N LEU A 329 -4.75 -20.48 -0.58
CA LEU A 329 -4.41 -21.32 0.56
C LEU A 329 -5.40 -22.49 0.67
N ASP A 330 -4.85 -23.71 0.64
CA ASP A 330 -5.63 -24.93 0.88
C ASP A 330 -5.54 -25.31 2.36
N LEU A 331 -6.67 -25.22 3.04
CA LEU A 331 -6.82 -25.56 4.45
C LEU A 331 -7.36 -26.98 4.58
N ALA A 332 -7.03 -27.66 5.69
CA ALA A 332 -7.65 -28.94 5.98
C ALA A 332 -9.16 -28.76 6.23
N PRO A 333 -10.01 -29.74 5.87
CA PRO A 333 -11.46 -29.63 6.07
C PRO A 333 -11.90 -29.36 7.52
N ASN A 334 -11.08 -29.74 8.51
CA ASN A 334 -11.35 -29.49 9.93
C ASN A 334 -10.81 -28.14 10.44
N THR A 335 -10.15 -27.34 9.59
CA THR A 335 -9.62 -26.02 9.94
C THR A 335 -10.31 -24.87 9.19
N ILE A 336 -11.26 -25.16 8.29
CA ILE A 336 -12.05 -24.13 7.61
C ILE A 336 -13.01 -23.46 8.60
N PHE A 337 -12.96 -22.14 8.68
CA PHE A 337 -13.70 -21.37 9.69
C PHE A 337 -15.05 -20.85 9.23
N TRP A 338 -15.26 -20.73 7.92
CA TRP A 338 -16.48 -20.20 7.34
C TRP A 338 -17.66 -21.18 7.33
N VAL A 339 -17.48 -22.41 7.84
CA VAL A 339 -18.58 -23.36 8.11
C VAL A 339 -19.30 -23.09 9.44
N ALA A 340 -18.77 -22.18 10.25
CA ALA A 340 -19.42 -21.59 11.41
C ALA A 340 -19.52 -20.07 11.24
N ALA A 341 -20.34 -19.40 12.04
CA ALA A 341 -20.33 -17.94 12.08
C ALA A 341 -18.98 -17.46 12.64
N PHE A 342 -18.38 -16.44 12.05
CA PHE A 342 -17.05 -15.94 12.44
C PHE A 342 -17.06 -14.41 12.54
N GLU A 343 -16.11 -13.88 13.30
CA GLU A 343 -16.01 -12.44 13.52
C GLU A 343 -14.92 -11.82 12.67
N ILE A 344 -15.15 -10.58 12.24
CA ILE A 344 -14.19 -9.72 11.55
C ILE A 344 -14.01 -8.48 12.40
N ASP A 345 -12.79 -8.25 12.82
CA ASP A 345 -12.39 -6.99 13.45
C ASP A 345 -11.77 -6.09 12.38
N GLY A 346 -12.42 -4.95 12.19
CA GLY A 346 -12.07 -3.94 11.21
C GLY A 346 -11.27 -2.84 11.87
N VAL A 347 -10.26 -2.31 11.16
CA VAL A 347 -9.32 -1.32 11.72
C VAL A 347 -10.00 0.00 12.08
N THR A 348 -11.17 0.30 11.51
CA THR A 348 -11.85 1.59 11.69
C THR A 348 -13.10 1.54 12.57
N ARG A 349 -13.41 0.40 13.21
CA ARG A 349 -14.58 0.26 14.08
C ARG A 349 -14.26 -0.23 15.49
N ASP A 350 -15.05 0.24 16.45
CA ASP A 350 -15.03 -0.21 17.84
C ASP A 350 -15.85 -1.50 18.09
N ARG A 351 -16.32 -2.19 17.03
CA ARG A 351 -17.16 -3.39 17.15
C ARG A 351 -16.89 -4.41 16.05
N ASN A 352 -16.72 -5.66 16.46
CA ASN A 352 -16.59 -6.82 15.58
C ASN A 352 -17.85 -7.02 14.73
N GLY A 353 -17.65 -7.27 13.45
CA GLY A 353 -18.68 -7.70 12.52
C GLY A 353 -18.84 -9.22 12.54
N ILE A 354 -20.06 -9.75 12.49
CA ILE A 354 -20.30 -11.21 12.43
C ILE A 354 -20.72 -11.60 11.01
N CYS A 355 -19.96 -12.50 10.39
CA CYS A 355 -20.36 -13.17 9.16
C CYS A 355 -21.03 -14.51 9.49
N PRO A 356 -22.15 -14.85 8.81
CA PRO A 356 -22.84 -16.11 9.04
C PRO A 356 -22.04 -17.31 8.52
N ALA A 357 -22.37 -18.51 9.00
CA ALA A 357 -21.86 -19.75 8.42
C ALA A 357 -22.28 -19.91 6.95
N ALA A 358 -21.45 -20.61 6.17
CA ALA A 358 -21.77 -20.99 4.81
C ALA A 358 -23.05 -21.82 4.75
N THR A 359 -23.94 -21.50 3.81
CA THR A 359 -25.16 -22.28 3.57
C THR A 359 -24.93 -23.37 2.51
N PRO A 360 -25.20 -24.66 2.80
CA PRO A 360 -25.05 -25.73 1.81
C PRO A 360 -25.79 -25.47 0.49
N GLY A 361 -25.10 -25.69 -0.63
CA GLY A 361 -25.66 -25.51 -1.97
C GLY A 361 -25.94 -24.06 -2.38
N ARG A 362 -25.46 -23.06 -1.61
CA ARG A 362 -25.65 -21.64 -1.91
C ARG A 362 -24.36 -20.85 -1.75
N LEU A 363 -24.25 -19.79 -2.55
CA LEU A 363 -23.25 -18.75 -2.32
C LEU A 363 -23.70 -17.89 -1.14
N THR A 364 -22.81 -17.71 -0.16
CA THR A 364 -22.98 -16.80 0.97
C THR A 364 -22.13 -15.57 0.72
N ILE A 365 -22.68 -14.38 0.94
CA ILE A 365 -21.96 -13.11 0.81
C ILE A 365 -21.98 -12.42 2.17
N CYS A 366 -20.81 -11.97 2.62
CA CYS A 366 -20.67 -11.13 3.80
C CYS A 366 -19.90 -9.86 3.41
N ALA A 367 -20.58 -8.72 3.47
CA ALA A 367 -19.97 -7.41 3.24
C ALA A 367 -20.02 -6.62 4.54
N MET A 368 -18.85 -6.39 5.14
CA MET A 368 -18.74 -5.74 6.44
C MET A 368 -18.06 -4.39 6.29
N PRO A 369 -18.66 -3.29 6.76
CA PRO A 369 -17.95 -2.02 6.79
C PRO A 369 -16.75 -2.14 7.73
N ARG A 370 -15.65 -1.52 7.31
CA ARG A 370 -14.33 -1.69 7.90
C ARG A 370 -14.12 -0.83 9.14
#